data_AF-A0A1J5PRC4-F1
#
_entry.id   AF-A0A1J5PRC4-F1
#
_cell.length_a   1.000
_cell.length_b   1.000
_cell.length_c   1.000
_cell.angle_alpha   90.00
_cell.angle_beta   90.00
_cell.angle_gamma   90.00
#
_symmetry.space_group_name_H-M   'P 1'
#
loop_
_entity.id
_entity.type
_entity.pdbx_description
1 polymer ?
#
loop_
_entity_poly.entity_id
_entity_poly.type
_entity_poly.pdbx_seq_one_letter_code
_entity_poly.pdbx_strand_id
1 'polypeptide(L)'
;MDATREADEVDEVDDAAALTPGWVRWRHAFHRDPELGFAEHRSARRVARLLGAMGLQVVEGVGGTGVVGTLRVGQGARAIALRADMDALALAEDAPQRAYASRRAGCMHACGHDGHMAMLLGAAQLLAARRDFDGTVHFVFQPAEEHGRGARAMLDDGLLQRFPADEIYAAHNIPGLPAGHIATRAGAIMAAEDNFTIRIDGRGGHAARPHMAVDALVIGAEIVLALQTLVSRAVGTLQSAPVAAPAYLERYGAPEHPSDLARHTCIIHDMGPDSTHWIFGGPKGAADVEVTSAFRSNNSLVVRQAALAGYGIALLGDALTIHDIRAGRLYRLLPDYTARKRQAYIVYPSRRHLAQRTRVVIDFMVEEFRRLETRLRDSREWGENESTWLV
;
A
#
# COMPACT_ATOMS: atom_id res chain seq x y z
N MET A 1 25.18 -36.22 -1.84
CA MET A 1 24.30 -36.88 -0.86
C MET A 1 24.59 -36.20 0.46
N ASP A 2 23.81 -35.17 0.76
CA ASP A 2 23.97 -34.38 1.98
C ASP A 2 22.77 -34.71 2.88
N ALA A 3 22.98 -35.70 3.75
CA ALA A 3 21.96 -36.29 4.61
C ALA A 3 21.72 -35.48 5.91
N THR A 4 22.14 -34.21 5.93
CA THR A 4 22.06 -33.34 7.11
C THR A 4 20.85 -32.41 7.11
N ARG A 5 20.09 -32.32 6.01
CA ARG A 5 18.92 -31.42 5.89
C ARG A 5 17.57 -32.05 6.24
N GLU A 6 17.46 -33.39 6.19
CA GLU A 6 16.20 -34.10 6.48
C GLU A 6 15.98 -34.36 7.99
N ALA A 7 17.03 -34.29 8.82
CA ALA A 7 16.91 -34.53 10.26
C ALA A 7 16.34 -33.33 11.02
N ASP A 8 16.66 -32.10 10.61
CA ASP A 8 16.20 -30.87 11.29
C ASP A 8 14.69 -30.62 11.05
N GLU A 9 14.18 -30.81 9.82
CA GLU A 9 12.75 -30.57 9.51
C GLU A 9 11.77 -31.47 10.30
N VAL A 10 12.20 -32.67 10.70
CA VAL A 10 11.37 -33.63 11.45
C VAL A 10 11.23 -33.20 12.92
N ASP A 11 12.32 -32.73 13.54
CA ASP A 11 12.29 -32.20 14.92
C ASP A 11 11.54 -30.86 15.01
N GLU A 12 11.57 -30.04 13.93
CA GLU A 12 10.90 -28.74 13.94
C GLU A 12 9.37 -28.82 14.06
N VAL A 13 8.77 -29.77 13.34
CA VAL A 13 7.32 -29.96 13.26
C VAL A 13 6.77 -30.62 14.54
N ASP A 14 7.53 -31.51 15.17
CA ASP A 14 7.11 -32.23 16.37
C ASP A 14 7.05 -31.33 17.62
N ASP A 15 8.00 -30.41 17.78
CA ASP A 15 7.97 -29.39 18.84
C ASP A 15 6.74 -28.46 18.71
N ALA A 16 6.45 -28.03 17.48
CA ALA A 16 5.30 -27.17 17.21
C ALA A 16 3.98 -27.91 17.50
N ALA A 17 3.89 -29.19 17.15
CA ALA A 17 2.73 -30.02 17.45
C ALA A 17 2.47 -30.12 18.97
N ALA A 18 3.52 -30.30 19.78
CA ALA A 18 3.41 -30.37 21.23
C ALA A 18 2.96 -29.04 21.88
N LEU A 19 3.38 -27.90 21.32
CA LEU A 19 3.04 -26.57 21.85
C LEU A 19 1.71 -26.02 21.33
N THR A 20 1.21 -26.52 20.19
CA THR A 20 -0.02 -26.07 19.52
C THR A 20 -1.23 -25.92 20.46
N PRO A 21 -1.52 -26.84 21.41
CA PRO A 21 -2.62 -26.66 22.36
C PRO A 21 -2.49 -25.38 23.21
N GLY A 22 -1.27 -24.94 23.50
CA GLY A 22 -0.99 -23.66 24.17
C GLY A 22 -1.33 -22.45 23.30
N TRP A 23 -0.95 -22.49 22.03
CA TRP A 23 -1.21 -21.40 21.08
C TRP A 23 -2.70 -21.26 20.76
N VAL A 24 -3.41 -22.38 20.66
CA VAL A 24 -4.88 -22.40 20.55
C VAL A 24 -5.53 -21.73 21.77
N ARG A 25 -5.00 -21.96 22.99
CA ARG A 25 -5.50 -21.27 24.20
C ARG A 25 -5.25 -19.77 24.13
N TRP A 26 -4.10 -19.30 23.62
CA TRP A 26 -3.85 -17.87 23.41
C TRP A 26 -4.84 -17.26 22.42
N ARG A 27 -5.00 -17.88 21.25
CA ARG A 27 -5.98 -17.47 20.25
C ARG A 27 -7.38 -17.34 20.87
N HIS A 28 -7.87 -18.39 21.54
CA HIS A 28 -9.18 -18.36 22.21
C HIS A 28 -9.26 -17.33 23.33
N ALA A 29 -8.15 -16.95 23.96
CA ALA A 29 -8.13 -15.91 24.97
C ALA A 29 -8.23 -14.51 24.34
N PHE A 30 -7.58 -14.27 23.19
CA PHE A 30 -7.73 -13.04 22.42
C PHE A 30 -9.15 -12.94 21.82
N HIS A 31 -9.64 -14.01 21.19
CA HIS A 31 -10.98 -14.07 20.59
C HIS A 31 -12.11 -13.73 21.58
N ARG A 32 -11.97 -14.15 22.85
CA ARG A 32 -12.96 -13.90 23.91
C ARG A 32 -12.98 -12.45 24.40
N ASP A 33 -11.91 -11.69 24.21
CA ASP A 33 -11.77 -10.34 24.74
C ASP A 33 -11.25 -9.35 23.68
N PRO A 34 -11.98 -9.19 22.57
CA PRO A 34 -11.55 -8.37 21.45
C PRO A 34 -11.64 -6.87 21.77
N GLU A 35 -10.79 -6.08 21.12
CA GLU A 35 -10.72 -4.62 21.28
C GLU A 35 -10.55 -3.95 19.90
N LEU A 36 -11.16 -2.77 19.75
CA LEU A 36 -11.12 -2.02 18.49
C LEU A 36 -9.77 -1.31 18.29
N GLY A 37 -9.51 -0.91 17.05
CA GLY A 37 -8.36 -0.09 16.64
C GLY A 37 -8.01 1.03 17.62
N PHE A 38 -6.75 1.06 18.09
CA PHE A 38 -6.16 1.97 19.10
C PHE A 38 -6.72 1.86 20.53
N ALA A 39 -7.66 0.95 20.79
CA ALA A 39 -8.21 0.67 22.11
C ALA A 39 -7.79 -0.70 22.67
N GLU A 40 -6.83 -1.37 22.01
CA GLU A 40 -6.36 -2.74 22.28
C GLU A 40 -5.44 -2.87 23.51
N HIS A 41 -5.77 -2.14 24.58
CA HIS A 41 -4.93 -2.07 25.79
C HIS A 41 -4.81 -3.40 26.54
N ARG A 42 -5.83 -4.27 26.51
CA ARG A 42 -5.77 -5.60 27.14
C ARG A 42 -5.00 -6.59 26.26
N SER A 43 -5.22 -6.56 24.96
CA SER A 43 -4.46 -7.38 24.00
C SER A 43 -2.97 -7.03 24.04
N ALA A 44 -2.62 -5.74 23.95
CA ALA A 44 -1.23 -5.26 24.01
C ALA A 44 -0.52 -5.70 25.30
N ARG A 45 -1.14 -5.48 26.47
CA ARG A 45 -0.57 -5.92 27.77
C ARG A 45 -0.39 -7.43 27.85
N ARG A 46 -1.31 -8.21 27.28
CA ARG A 46 -1.19 -9.67 27.25
C ARG A 46 -0.02 -10.10 26.37
N VAL A 47 0.10 -9.52 25.17
CA VAL A 47 1.23 -9.75 24.26
C VAL A 47 2.55 -9.42 24.96
N ALA A 48 2.66 -8.22 25.53
CA ALA A 48 3.87 -7.77 26.23
C ALA A 48 4.27 -8.71 27.37
N ARG A 49 3.29 -9.13 28.19
CA ARG A 49 3.52 -10.09 29.28
C ARG A 49 4.01 -11.44 28.76
N LEU A 50 3.44 -11.96 27.66
CA LEU A 50 3.84 -13.25 27.10
C LEU A 50 5.25 -13.19 26.52
N LEU A 51 5.58 -12.15 25.76
CA LEU A 51 6.93 -11.94 25.21
C LEU A 51 7.97 -11.78 26.33
N GLY A 52 7.65 -11.00 27.37
CA GLY A 52 8.52 -10.83 28.53
C GLY A 52 8.75 -12.15 29.29
N ALA A 53 7.72 -12.99 29.43
CA ALA A 53 7.84 -14.32 30.03
C ALA A 53 8.71 -15.29 29.19
N MET A 54 8.82 -15.06 27.89
CA MET A 54 9.74 -15.77 26.98
C MET A 54 11.17 -15.20 27.03
N GLY A 55 11.42 -14.14 27.81
CA GLY A 55 12.74 -13.52 27.97
C GLY A 55 13.13 -12.55 26.86
N LEU A 56 12.16 -12.06 26.06
CA LEU A 56 12.41 -11.03 25.05
C LEU A 56 12.50 -9.64 25.68
N GLN A 57 13.23 -8.74 25.03
CA GLN A 57 13.18 -7.32 25.34
C GLN A 57 11.90 -6.72 24.74
N VAL A 58 11.02 -6.18 25.58
CA VAL A 58 9.70 -5.71 25.15
C VAL A 58 9.62 -4.19 25.26
N VAL A 59 9.12 -3.56 24.20
CA VAL A 59 8.76 -2.14 24.17
C VAL A 59 7.27 -2.04 23.85
N GLU A 60 6.51 -1.51 24.80
CA GLU A 60 5.10 -1.18 24.63
C GLU A 60 4.93 0.28 24.18
N GLY A 61 3.73 0.62 23.71
CA GLY A 61 3.38 2.01 23.44
C GLY A 61 3.82 2.50 22.05
N VAL A 62 4.24 1.62 21.14
CA VAL A 62 4.76 2.01 19.83
C VAL A 62 3.59 2.39 18.92
N GLY A 63 3.49 3.66 18.54
CA GLY A 63 2.39 4.15 17.71
C GLY A 63 1.00 4.00 18.36
N GLY A 64 0.92 4.12 19.69
CA GLY A 64 -0.30 3.93 20.46
C GLY A 64 -0.27 2.64 21.27
N THR A 65 -1.06 1.64 20.90
CA THR A 65 -1.15 0.34 21.58
C THR A 65 -0.18 -0.71 21.05
N GLY A 66 0.68 -0.38 20.08
CA GLY A 66 1.62 -1.32 19.48
C GLY A 66 2.68 -1.85 20.46
N VAL A 67 3.12 -3.08 20.22
CA VAL A 67 4.11 -3.77 21.05
C VAL A 67 5.20 -4.38 20.15
N VAL A 68 6.46 -4.19 20.52
CA VAL A 68 7.61 -4.81 19.83
C VAL A 68 8.40 -5.65 20.83
N GLY A 69 8.49 -6.95 20.56
CA GLY A 69 9.42 -7.86 21.25
C GLY A 69 10.69 -8.04 20.44
N THR A 70 11.86 -8.05 21.07
CA THR A 70 13.14 -8.25 20.39
C THR A 70 13.88 -9.45 20.99
N LEU A 71 14.28 -10.37 20.11
CA LEU A 71 15.17 -11.49 20.43
C LEU A 71 16.47 -11.33 19.64
N ARG A 72 17.59 -11.20 20.35
CA ARG A 72 18.93 -11.19 19.75
C ARG A 72 19.69 -12.44 20.18
N VAL A 73 20.28 -13.12 19.19
CA VAL A 73 21.10 -14.31 19.40
C VAL A 73 22.41 -14.12 18.64
N GLY A 74 23.53 -14.46 19.27
CA GLY A 74 24.85 -14.34 18.67
C GLY A 74 25.32 -12.89 18.42
N GLN A 75 26.13 -12.69 17.39
CA GLN A 75 26.80 -11.44 17.02
C GLN A 75 26.44 -10.94 15.61
N GLY A 76 25.62 -11.68 14.87
CA GLY A 76 25.15 -11.34 13.53
C GLY A 76 24.50 -9.96 13.50
N ALA A 77 24.82 -9.19 12.46
CA ALA A 77 24.31 -7.83 12.28
C ALA A 77 22.96 -7.79 11.54
N ARG A 78 22.48 -8.93 11.02
CA ARG A 78 21.25 -9.02 10.24
C ARG A 78 20.03 -9.04 11.17
N ALA A 79 18.96 -8.41 10.73
CA ALA A 79 17.73 -8.32 11.48
C ALA A 79 16.51 -8.53 10.57
N ILE A 80 15.51 -9.26 11.05
CA ILE A 80 14.20 -9.36 10.41
C ILE A 80 13.09 -8.93 11.36
N ALA A 81 11.97 -8.49 10.81
CA ALA A 81 10.75 -8.27 11.58
C ALA A 81 9.64 -9.24 11.14
N LEU A 82 8.93 -9.80 12.11
CA LEU A 82 7.75 -10.62 11.91
C LEU A 82 6.55 -9.84 12.47
N ARG A 83 5.54 -9.56 11.64
CA ARG A 83 4.44 -8.66 11.96
C ARG A 83 3.10 -9.39 12.07
N ALA A 84 2.33 -9.05 13.10
CA ALA A 84 0.93 -9.42 13.27
C ALA A 84 0.10 -8.20 13.71
N ASP A 85 -1.12 -8.07 13.21
CA ASP A 85 -2.12 -7.10 13.66
C ASP A 85 -2.84 -7.59 14.93
N MET A 86 -3.48 -6.67 15.65
CA MET A 86 -4.09 -6.93 16.96
C MET A 86 -5.55 -6.51 17.09
N ASP A 87 -6.07 -5.62 16.24
CA ASP A 87 -7.41 -5.08 16.41
C ASP A 87 -8.51 -6.05 16.01
N ALA A 88 -9.70 -5.79 16.54
CA ALA A 88 -10.94 -6.45 16.19
C ALA A 88 -11.89 -5.48 15.49
N LEU A 89 -13.00 -6.02 14.99
CA LEU A 89 -14.03 -5.28 14.27
C LEU A 89 -15.23 -4.94 15.17
N ALA A 90 -15.90 -3.83 14.84
CA ALA A 90 -17.17 -3.43 15.44
C ALA A 90 -18.34 -4.27 14.91
N LEU A 91 -18.28 -5.58 15.19
CA LEU A 91 -19.22 -6.59 14.73
C LEU A 91 -19.61 -7.50 15.90
N ALA A 92 -20.90 -7.79 16.05
CA ALA A 92 -21.37 -8.78 17.01
C ALA A 92 -21.09 -10.19 16.49
N GLU A 93 -20.52 -11.06 17.34
CA GLU A 93 -20.32 -12.46 16.99
C GLU A 93 -21.63 -13.25 17.08
N ASP A 94 -22.04 -13.87 15.96
CA ASP A 94 -23.18 -14.79 15.89
C ASP A 94 -22.69 -16.25 15.81
N ALA A 95 -22.19 -16.75 16.93
CA ALA A 95 -21.71 -18.13 17.08
C ALA A 95 -21.96 -18.67 18.50
N PRO A 96 -23.23 -18.76 18.96
CA PRO A 96 -23.57 -19.08 20.35
C PRO A 96 -23.02 -20.44 20.85
N GLN A 97 -22.79 -21.38 19.93
CA GLN A 97 -22.22 -22.71 20.19
C GLN A 97 -20.70 -22.71 20.39
N ARG A 98 -20.01 -21.60 20.13
CA ARG A 98 -18.54 -21.52 20.21
C ARG A 98 -18.12 -21.17 21.63
N ALA A 99 -17.46 -22.11 22.31
CA ALA A 99 -17.01 -21.95 23.71
C ALA A 99 -16.03 -20.79 23.96
N TYR A 100 -15.43 -20.25 22.89
CA TYR A 100 -14.51 -19.12 22.92
C TYR A 100 -15.04 -17.88 22.17
N ALA A 101 -16.35 -17.79 21.95
CA ALA A 101 -16.98 -16.59 21.39
C ALA A 101 -16.67 -15.34 22.23
N SER A 102 -16.68 -14.20 21.57
CA SER A 102 -16.47 -12.87 22.15
C SER A 102 -17.41 -12.65 23.35
N ARG A 103 -16.83 -12.12 24.44
CA ARG A 103 -17.57 -11.67 25.62
C ARG A 103 -17.88 -10.17 25.56
N ARG A 104 -17.48 -9.50 24.48
CA ARG A 104 -17.60 -8.05 24.28
C ARG A 104 -18.70 -7.80 23.27
N ALA A 105 -19.84 -7.30 23.74
CA ALA A 105 -20.98 -7.01 22.87
C ALA A 105 -20.56 -6.06 21.72
N GLY A 106 -20.90 -6.44 20.49
CA GLY A 106 -20.60 -5.65 19.28
C GLY A 106 -19.12 -5.59 18.89
N CYS A 107 -18.27 -6.48 19.42
CA CYS A 107 -16.85 -6.55 19.07
C CYS A 107 -16.44 -8.00 18.83
N MET A 108 -15.75 -8.29 17.72
CA MET A 108 -15.34 -9.64 17.33
C MET A 108 -14.05 -9.60 16.51
N HIS A 109 -13.15 -10.56 16.75
CA HIS A 109 -12.08 -10.87 15.81
C HIS A 109 -12.64 -11.62 14.58
N ALA A 110 -13.23 -10.87 13.65
CA ALA A 110 -13.83 -11.42 12.43
C ALA A 110 -12.86 -11.49 11.24
N CYS A 111 -11.72 -10.79 11.29
CA CYS A 111 -10.64 -10.85 10.31
C CYS A 111 -9.50 -11.81 10.71
N GLY A 112 -9.55 -12.40 11.91
CA GLY A 112 -8.59 -13.42 12.35
C GLY A 112 -7.31 -12.92 13.02
N HIS A 113 -7.25 -11.64 13.40
CA HIS A 113 -6.08 -11.04 14.07
C HIS A 113 -5.75 -11.73 15.41
N ASP A 114 -6.73 -12.36 16.07
CA ASP A 114 -6.49 -13.26 17.22
C ASP A 114 -5.58 -14.45 16.87
N GLY A 115 -5.75 -15.00 15.66
CA GLY A 115 -4.91 -16.04 15.09
C GLY A 115 -3.53 -15.50 14.74
N HIS A 116 -3.43 -14.32 14.12
CA HIS A 116 -2.16 -13.70 13.76
C HIS A 116 -1.30 -13.45 15.01
N MET A 117 -1.88 -12.86 16.06
CA MET A 117 -1.20 -12.70 17.36
C MET A 117 -0.73 -14.03 17.94
N ALA A 118 -1.57 -15.07 17.92
CA ALA A 118 -1.23 -16.38 18.48
C ALA A 118 -0.11 -17.07 17.68
N MET A 119 -0.13 -16.99 16.35
CA MET A 119 0.92 -17.53 15.48
C MET A 119 2.26 -16.82 15.72
N LEU A 120 2.25 -15.48 15.81
CA LEU A 120 3.48 -14.72 16.04
C LEU A 120 4.06 -14.96 17.44
N LEU A 121 3.21 -15.09 18.46
CA LEU A 121 3.64 -15.50 19.81
C LEU A 121 4.21 -16.93 19.82
N GLY A 122 3.64 -17.84 19.03
CA GLY A 122 4.16 -19.19 18.86
C GLY A 122 5.55 -19.20 18.23
N ALA A 123 5.75 -18.42 17.16
CA ALA A 123 7.06 -18.23 16.54
C ALA A 123 8.08 -17.63 17.53
N ALA A 124 7.67 -16.61 18.31
CA ALA A 124 8.52 -16.04 19.35
C ALA A 124 8.92 -17.08 20.42
N GLN A 125 7.98 -17.94 20.83
CA GLN A 125 8.23 -18.99 21.81
C GLN A 125 9.24 -20.03 21.28
N LEU A 126 9.07 -20.49 20.03
CA LEU A 126 9.99 -21.45 19.42
C LEU A 126 11.41 -20.87 19.29
N LEU A 127 11.53 -19.67 18.71
CA LEU A 127 12.83 -19.02 18.52
C LEU A 127 13.53 -18.68 19.84
N ALA A 128 12.78 -18.30 20.87
CA ALA A 128 13.33 -18.01 22.19
C ALA A 128 13.83 -19.27 22.92
N ALA A 129 13.20 -20.41 22.67
CA ALA A 129 13.58 -21.71 23.23
C ALA A 129 14.82 -22.29 22.53
N ARG A 130 14.84 -22.26 21.18
CA ARG A 130 15.92 -22.87 20.39
C ARG A 130 17.18 -22.03 20.33
N ARG A 131 17.04 -20.72 20.03
CA ARG A 131 18.16 -19.78 19.86
C ARG A 131 19.25 -20.32 18.92
N ASP A 132 18.82 -20.95 17.84
CA ASP A 132 19.62 -21.65 16.82
C ASP A 132 19.89 -20.78 15.58
N PHE A 133 19.93 -19.46 15.75
CA PHE A 133 20.21 -18.50 14.68
C PHE A 133 21.22 -17.43 15.15
N ASP A 134 21.82 -16.70 14.20
CA ASP A 134 22.76 -15.60 14.48
C ASP A 134 22.23 -14.28 13.90
N GLY A 135 21.74 -13.38 14.76
CA GLY A 135 21.11 -12.12 14.36
C GLY A 135 20.03 -11.63 15.32
N THR A 136 19.12 -10.80 14.80
CA THR A 136 18.00 -10.22 15.57
C THR A 136 16.65 -10.49 14.91
N VAL A 137 15.64 -10.82 15.71
CA VAL A 137 14.24 -10.91 15.27
C VAL A 137 13.38 -9.94 16.09
N HIS A 138 12.69 -9.04 15.40
CA HIS A 138 11.70 -8.14 15.98
C HIS A 138 10.29 -8.69 15.74
N PHE A 139 9.55 -8.96 16.80
CA PHE A 139 8.15 -9.39 16.77
C PHE A 139 7.25 -8.16 16.94
N VAL A 140 6.66 -7.71 15.84
CA VAL A 140 5.91 -6.44 15.76
C VAL A 140 4.42 -6.73 15.82
N PHE A 141 3.79 -6.34 16.92
CA PHE A 141 2.34 -6.44 17.10
C PHE A 141 1.71 -5.06 16.86
N GLN A 142 1.07 -4.92 15.71
CA GLN A 142 0.55 -3.67 15.17
C GLN A 142 -0.91 -3.43 15.61
N PRO A 143 -1.28 -2.23 16.08
CA PRO A 143 -2.69 -1.90 16.33
C PRO A 143 -3.42 -1.50 15.04
N ALA A 144 -4.73 -1.26 15.14
CA ALA A 144 -5.53 -0.48 14.19
C ALA A 144 -5.28 -0.74 12.68
N GLU A 145 -5.20 -2.01 12.28
CA GLU A 145 -5.07 -2.41 10.88
C GLU A 145 -6.37 -2.13 10.11
N GLU A 146 -7.52 -2.44 10.70
CA GLU A 146 -8.84 -2.38 10.04
C GLU A 146 -9.24 -0.95 9.60
N HIS A 147 -8.58 0.05 10.18
CA HIS A 147 -8.77 1.46 9.84
C HIS A 147 -7.70 2.01 8.89
N GLY A 148 -6.70 1.20 8.53
CA GLY A 148 -5.54 1.61 7.73
C GLY A 148 -4.58 2.57 8.43
N ARG A 149 -4.66 2.72 9.76
CA ARG A 149 -3.93 3.77 10.51
C ARG A 149 -2.78 3.25 11.38
N GLY A 150 -2.81 1.99 11.78
CA GLY A 150 -1.86 1.43 12.74
C GLY A 150 -0.40 1.44 12.30
N ALA A 151 -0.13 0.90 11.10
CA ALA A 151 1.23 0.88 10.54
C ALA A 151 1.81 2.29 10.45
N ARG A 152 1.00 3.24 9.98
CA ARG A 152 1.41 4.65 9.88
C ARG A 152 1.75 5.23 11.25
N ALA A 153 0.92 4.99 12.27
CA ALA A 153 1.17 5.48 13.62
C ALA A 153 2.46 4.91 14.22
N MET A 154 2.77 3.63 13.99
CA MET A 154 4.03 3.04 14.44
C MET A 154 5.25 3.61 13.69
N LEU A 155 5.13 3.85 12.38
CA LEU A 155 6.18 4.48 11.58
C LEU A 155 6.44 5.92 12.03
N ASP A 156 5.39 6.69 12.30
CA ASP A 156 5.50 8.06 12.81
C ASP A 156 6.11 8.09 14.23
N ASP A 157 5.95 7.02 15.01
CA ASP A 157 6.63 6.80 16.31
C ASP A 157 8.01 6.10 16.17
N GLY A 158 8.57 6.11 14.95
CA GLY A 158 9.95 5.71 14.69
C GLY A 158 10.22 4.21 14.69
N LEU A 159 9.22 3.36 14.37
CA LEU A 159 9.35 1.89 14.37
C LEU A 159 10.63 1.41 13.68
N LEU A 160 10.90 1.84 12.44
CA LEU A 160 12.05 1.34 11.67
C LEU A 160 13.39 1.93 12.13
N GLN A 161 13.37 3.07 12.80
CA GLN A 161 14.56 3.70 13.38
C GLN A 161 14.93 3.05 14.71
N ARG A 162 13.92 2.69 15.51
CA ARG A 162 14.07 2.06 16.83
C ARG A 162 14.33 0.55 16.73
N PHE A 163 13.81 -0.08 15.68
CA PHE A 163 13.87 -1.53 15.44
C PHE A 163 14.24 -1.77 13.96
N PRO A 164 15.49 -1.48 13.56
CA PRO A 164 15.92 -1.66 12.18
C PRO A 164 15.85 -3.14 11.77
N ALA A 165 15.26 -3.40 10.61
CA ALA A 165 15.17 -4.72 10.01
C ALA A 165 15.52 -4.65 8.52
N ASP A 166 16.28 -5.63 8.04
CA ASP A 166 16.59 -5.82 6.63
C ASP A 166 15.35 -6.24 5.84
N GLU A 167 14.48 -7.06 6.47
CA GLU A 167 13.29 -7.62 5.85
C GLU A 167 12.13 -7.69 6.85
N ILE A 168 10.89 -7.56 6.35
CA ILE A 168 9.67 -7.63 7.15
C ILE A 168 8.73 -8.65 6.53
N TYR A 169 8.26 -9.60 7.34
CA TYR A 169 7.32 -10.63 6.93
C TYR A 169 6.02 -10.52 7.72
N ALA A 170 4.91 -10.81 7.06
CA ALA A 170 3.59 -10.90 7.66
C ALA A 170 2.79 -12.02 6.96
N ALA A 171 1.82 -12.57 7.66
CA ALA A 171 0.88 -13.53 7.11
C ALA A 171 -0.54 -13.16 7.52
N HIS A 172 -1.50 -13.42 6.63
CA HIS A 172 -2.91 -13.23 6.88
C HIS A 172 -3.63 -14.55 6.56
N ASN A 173 -4.56 -14.98 7.41
CA ASN A 173 -5.41 -16.11 7.05
C ASN A 173 -6.33 -15.72 5.86
N ILE A 174 -6.71 -16.66 5.02
CA ILE A 174 -7.58 -16.35 3.88
C ILE A 174 -8.73 -17.35 3.82
N PRO A 175 -9.96 -16.93 4.17
CA PRO A 175 -11.14 -17.78 4.02
C PRO A 175 -11.26 -18.29 2.58
N GLY A 176 -11.35 -19.61 2.42
CA GLY A 176 -11.45 -20.27 1.12
C GLY A 176 -10.17 -20.93 0.61
N LEU A 177 -9.00 -20.66 1.20
CA LEU A 177 -7.80 -21.46 0.94
C LEU A 177 -7.80 -22.71 1.83
N PRO A 178 -7.56 -23.92 1.28
CA PRO A 178 -7.51 -25.14 2.07
C PRO A 178 -6.42 -25.10 3.15
N ALA A 179 -6.70 -25.70 4.31
CA ALA A 179 -5.71 -25.81 5.40
C ALA A 179 -4.43 -26.54 4.91
N GLY A 180 -3.28 -26.17 5.49
CA GLY A 180 -1.97 -26.70 5.09
C GLY A 180 -1.36 -26.04 3.84
N HIS A 181 -2.00 -25.01 3.29
CA HIS A 181 -1.50 -24.28 2.12
C HIS A 181 -1.13 -22.84 2.49
N ILE A 182 -0.05 -22.35 1.88
CA ILE A 182 0.38 -20.95 1.94
C ILE A 182 0.43 -20.43 0.52
N ALA A 183 -0.17 -19.26 0.27
CA ALA A 183 -0.17 -18.61 -1.04
C ALA A 183 0.59 -17.28 -0.97
N THR A 184 1.43 -17.02 -1.97
CA THR A 184 2.20 -15.77 -2.10
C THR A 184 2.46 -15.46 -3.58
N ARG A 185 2.91 -14.24 -3.88
CA ARG A 185 3.40 -13.82 -5.19
C ARG A 185 4.43 -12.71 -5.06
N ALA A 186 5.31 -12.60 -6.04
CA ALA A 186 6.13 -11.41 -6.22
C ALA A 186 5.29 -10.23 -6.75
N GLY A 187 5.66 -9.01 -6.35
CA GLY A 187 4.97 -7.78 -6.73
C GLY A 187 3.64 -7.57 -5.98
N ALA A 188 2.76 -6.75 -6.56
CA ALA A 188 1.50 -6.34 -5.91
C ALA A 188 0.57 -7.52 -5.58
N ILE A 189 0.26 -7.74 -4.31
CA ILE A 189 -0.58 -8.86 -3.84
C ILE A 189 -2.00 -8.44 -3.41
N MET A 190 -2.19 -7.18 -3.01
CA MET A 190 -3.47 -6.61 -2.57
C MET A 190 -3.84 -5.36 -3.39
N ALA A 191 -5.12 -5.00 -3.40
CA ALA A 191 -5.59 -3.75 -4.00
C ALA A 191 -5.26 -2.55 -3.09
N ALA A 192 -5.08 -1.37 -3.68
CA ALA A 192 -5.07 -0.13 -2.94
C ALA A 192 -6.51 0.30 -2.63
N GLU A 193 -6.74 0.85 -1.44
CA GLU A 193 -8.02 1.39 -1.00
C GLU A 193 -7.88 2.89 -0.75
N ASP A 194 -8.88 3.66 -1.20
CA ASP A 194 -9.07 5.05 -0.81
C ASP A 194 -10.47 5.21 -0.22
N ASN A 195 -10.53 5.82 0.96
CA ASN A 195 -11.77 6.11 1.66
C ASN A 195 -12.09 7.60 1.57
N PHE A 196 -13.35 7.94 1.26
CA PHE A 196 -13.84 9.32 1.29
C PHE A 196 -15.18 9.41 2.01
N THR A 197 -15.45 10.58 2.60
CA THR A 197 -16.69 10.85 3.31
C THR A 197 -17.45 11.99 2.62
N ILE A 198 -18.73 11.75 2.30
CA ILE A 198 -19.63 12.81 1.83
C ILE A 198 -20.45 13.31 3.02
N ARG A 199 -20.24 14.57 3.41
CA ARG A 199 -21.07 15.23 4.42
C ARG A 199 -22.19 16.01 3.74
N ILE A 200 -23.44 15.71 4.11
CA ILE A 200 -24.64 16.35 3.56
C ILE A 200 -25.23 17.26 4.63
N ASP A 201 -25.12 18.56 4.43
CA ASP A 201 -25.73 19.55 5.33
C ASP A 201 -27.14 19.89 4.85
N GLY A 202 -28.14 19.43 5.59
CA GLY A 202 -29.54 19.78 5.38
C GLY A 202 -29.99 21.01 6.18
N ARG A 203 -31.28 21.28 6.13
CA ARG A 203 -31.96 22.27 6.98
C ARG A 203 -33.20 21.61 7.57
N GLY A 204 -33.23 21.44 8.89
CA GLY A 204 -34.38 20.89 9.59
C GLY A 204 -35.64 21.74 9.44
N GLY A 205 -36.81 21.11 9.59
CA GLY A 205 -38.11 21.77 9.56
C GLY A 205 -39.21 20.83 10.04
N HIS A 206 -40.42 21.37 10.24
CA HIS A 206 -41.57 20.54 10.60
C HIS A 206 -41.89 19.57 9.45
N ALA A 207 -42.04 18.27 9.73
CA ALA A 207 -42.22 17.23 8.70
C ALA A 207 -43.40 17.51 7.75
N ALA A 208 -44.50 18.05 8.28
CA ALA A 208 -45.66 18.49 7.47
C ALA A 208 -45.43 19.77 6.62
N ARG A 209 -44.24 20.39 6.66
CA ARG A 209 -43.88 21.60 5.90
C ARG A 209 -42.53 21.39 5.17
N PRO A 210 -42.42 20.40 4.28
CA PRO A 210 -41.15 20.02 3.65
C PRO A 210 -40.53 21.14 2.80
N HIS A 211 -41.35 22.04 2.24
CA HIS A 211 -40.90 23.22 1.49
C HIS A 211 -40.08 24.22 2.33
N MET A 212 -40.12 24.11 3.66
CA MET A 212 -39.30 24.91 4.57
C MET A 212 -37.99 24.22 4.97
N ALA A 213 -37.81 22.95 4.63
CA ALA A 213 -36.65 22.14 4.96
C ALA A 213 -35.74 21.89 3.74
N VAL A 214 -34.52 21.42 4.00
CA VAL A 214 -33.65 20.75 3.03
C VAL A 214 -33.37 19.37 3.61
N ASP A 215 -34.02 18.36 3.07
CA ASP A 215 -33.97 17.01 3.61
C ASP A 215 -32.68 16.29 3.18
N ALA A 216 -31.77 16.11 4.13
CA ALA A 216 -30.49 15.45 3.90
C ALA A 216 -30.64 13.95 3.57
N LEU A 217 -31.72 13.29 4.03
CA LEU A 217 -31.95 11.88 3.74
C LEU A 217 -32.32 11.66 2.28
N VAL A 218 -33.17 12.53 1.73
CA VAL A 218 -33.53 12.51 0.30
C VAL A 218 -32.28 12.73 -0.56
N ILE A 219 -31.45 13.74 -0.22
CA ILE A 219 -30.19 13.99 -0.93
C ILE A 219 -29.25 12.78 -0.84
N GLY A 220 -29.14 12.16 0.34
CA GLY A 220 -28.32 10.97 0.56
C GLY A 220 -28.77 9.78 -0.30
N ALA A 221 -30.07 9.51 -0.36
CA ALA A 221 -30.63 8.45 -1.19
C ALA A 221 -30.34 8.67 -2.70
N GLU A 222 -30.49 9.90 -3.18
CA GLU A 222 -30.16 10.26 -4.57
C GLU A 222 -28.67 10.07 -4.87
N ILE A 223 -27.78 10.41 -3.93
CA ILE A 223 -26.33 10.17 -4.08
C ILE A 223 -26.04 8.68 -4.18
N VAL A 224 -26.65 7.84 -3.33
CA VAL A 224 -26.44 6.38 -3.37
C VAL A 224 -26.86 5.82 -4.74
N LEU A 225 -28.04 6.18 -5.24
CA LEU A 225 -28.52 5.75 -6.56
C LEU A 225 -27.61 6.26 -7.70
N ALA A 226 -27.15 7.51 -7.60
CA ALA A 226 -26.23 8.10 -8.56
C ALA A 226 -24.88 7.37 -8.61
N LEU A 227 -24.36 6.95 -7.46
CA LEU A 227 -23.12 6.17 -7.37
C LEU A 227 -23.25 4.77 -7.99
N GLN A 228 -24.43 4.13 -7.94
CA GLN A 228 -24.64 2.82 -8.57
C GLN A 228 -24.75 2.88 -10.10
N THR A 229 -25.00 4.07 -10.65
CA THR A 229 -25.27 4.26 -12.09
C THR A 229 -24.07 4.79 -12.86
N LEU A 230 -22.95 5.04 -12.17
CA LEU A 230 -21.73 5.64 -12.72
C LEU A 230 -21.35 5.08 -14.09
N VAL A 231 -21.30 5.96 -15.07
CA VAL A 231 -20.87 5.71 -16.45
C VAL A 231 -19.52 6.39 -16.65
N SER A 232 -18.58 5.71 -17.31
CA SER A 232 -17.32 6.31 -17.73
C SER A 232 -17.42 6.89 -19.15
N ARG A 233 -16.74 8.02 -19.37
CA ARG A 233 -16.51 8.59 -20.71
C ARG A 233 -15.03 8.93 -20.84
N ALA A 234 -14.42 8.49 -21.94
CA ALA A 234 -13.07 8.89 -22.30
C ALA A 234 -13.02 10.41 -22.54
N VAL A 235 -12.10 11.11 -21.89
CA VAL A 235 -11.94 12.58 -22.00
C VAL A 235 -10.64 13.00 -22.68
N GLY A 236 -9.63 12.13 -22.71
CA GLY A 236 -8.37 12.39 -23.39
C GLY A 236 -7.33 11.30 -23.12
N THR A 237 -6.17 11.43 -23.73
CA THR A 237 -5.02 10.55 -23.58
C THR A 237 -3.90 11.27 -22.84
N LEU A 238 -3.37 10.62 -21.81
CA LEU A 238 -2.18 11.06 -21.11
C LEU A 238 -0.98 10.33 -21.72
N GLN A 239 0.01 11.11 -22.14
CA GLN A 239 1.30 10.61 -22.55
C GLN A 239 2.24 10.54 -21.35
N SER A 240 3.20 9.62 -21.43
CA SER A 240 4.31 9.57 -20.48
C SER A 240 5.62 9.76 -21.23
N ALA A 241 6.62 10.27 -20.54
CA ALA A 241 7.96 10.39 -21.05
C ALA A 241 8.98 10.07 -19.95
N PRO A 242 10.17 9.56 -20.32
CA PRO A 242 11.28 9.46 -19.38
C PRO A 242 11.73 10.87 -19.01
N VAL A 243 11.90 11.10 -17.72
CA VAL A 243 12.33 12.38 -17.16
C VAL A 243 13.42 12.18 -16.11
N ALA A 244 14.34 13.13 -16.02
CA ALA A 244 15.37 13.16 -14.98
C ALA A 244 15.73 14.60 -14.59
N ALA A 245 16.23 14.80 -13.37
CA ALA A 245 16.75 16.09 -12.93
C ALA A 245 18.12 16.40 -13.56
N PRO A 246 18.48 17.69 -13.75
CA PRO A 246 19.79 18.10 -14.27
C PRO A 246 20.96 17.44 -13.54
N ALA A 247 20.92 17.43 -12.20
CA ALA A 247 21.98 16.87 -11.37
C ALA A 247 22.27 15.37 -11.64
N TYR A 248 21.25 14.61 -12.06
CA TYR A 248 21.45 13.22 -12.47
C TYR A 248 22.13 13.17 -13.85
N LEU A 249 21.67 13.97 -14.80
CA LEU A 249 22.17 13.99 -16.17
C LEU A 249 23.61 14.52 -16.26
N GLU A 250 23.99 15.52 -15.47
CA GLU A 250 25.36 16.03 -15.35
C GLU A 250 26.34 14.93 -14.89
N ARG A 251 25.86 14.00 -14.06
CA ARG A 251 26.69 12.93 -13.48
C ARG A 251 26.76 11.67 -14.35
N TYR A 252 25.67 11.34 -15.03
CA TYR A 252 25.52 10.04 -15.70
C TYR A 252 25.26 10.13 -17.21
N GLY A 253 25.11 11.34 -17.77
CA GLY A 253 24.74 11.57 -19.15
C GLY A 253 23.24 11.35 -19.43
N ALA A 254 22.80 11.77 -20.61
CA ALA A 254 21.46 11.50 -21.12
C ALA A 254 21.47 10.27 -22.05
N PRO A 255 20.43 9.42 -22.02
CA PRO A 255 20.29 8.33 -22.99
C PRO A 255 19.88 8.90 -24.36
N GLU A 256 20.52 8.41 -25.43
CA GLU A 256 20.20 8.79 -26.81
C GLU A 256 19.19 7.81 -27.44
N HIS A 257 19.18 6.55 -26.98
CA HIS A 257 18.28 5.50 -27.44
C HIS A 257 17.58 4.82 -26.25
N PRO A 258 16.33 4.32 -26.39
CA PRO A 258 15.66 3.58 -25.31
C PRO A 258 16.50 2.46 -24.69
N SER A 259 17.28 1.74 -25.49
CA SER A 259 18.15 0.65 -25.01
C SER A 259 19.20 1.12 -23.99
N ASP A 260 19.59 2.39 -24.02
CA ASP A 260 20.57 2.94 -23.09
C ASP A 260 20.01 3.02 -21.66
N LEU A 261 18.68 3.05 -21.50
CA LEU A 261 18.02 3.04 -20.20
C LEU A 261 18.39 1.81 -19.36
N ALA A 262 18.74 0.68 -19.98
CA ALA A 262 19.21 -0.51 -19.27
C ALA A 262 20.52 -0.25 -18.48
N ARG A 263 21.30 0.77 -18.88
CA ARG A 263 22.56 1.18 -18.23
C ARG A 263 22.39 2.31 -17.21
N HIS A 264 21.20 2.91 -17.15
CA HIS A 264 20.88 3.96 -16.19
C HIS A 264 20.12 3.39 -14.99
N THR A 265 20.25 4.06 -13.86
CA THR A 265 19.36 3.84 -12.73
C THR A 265 17.98 4.39 -13.06
N CYS A 266 16.98 3.51 -13.14
CA CYS A 266 15.60 3.91 -13.36
C CYS A 266 14.78 3.85 -12.07
N ILE A 267 13.82 4.76 -11.96
CA ILE A 267 12.86 4.81 -10.88
C ILE A 267 11.56 4.20 -11.39
N ILE A 268 11.15 3.08 -10.79
CA ILE A 268 9.99 2.34 -11.27
C ILE A 268 8.72 2.81 -10.55
N HIS A 269 7.78 3.32 -11.33
CA HIS A 269 6.39 3.46 -10.91
C HIS A 269 5.71 2.09 -10.96
N ASP A 270 5.69 1.40 -9.82
CA ASP A 270 5.25 0.01 -9.73
C ASP A 270 3.73 -0.12 -9.75
N MET A 271 3.20 -0.48 -10.91
CA MET A 271 1.77 -0.67 -11.15
C MET A 271 1.44 -2.13 -11.49
N GLY A 272 2.38 -3.07 -11.27
CA GLY A 272 2.22 -4.47 -11.65
C GLY A 272 3.52 -5.14 -12.15
N PRO A 273 3.46 -6.44 -12.49
CA PRO A 273 4.62 -7.26 -12.82
C PRO A 273 5.44 -6.71 -14.01
N ASP A 274 4.80 -6.07 -14.97
CA ASP A 274 5.47 -5.56 -16.18
C ASP A 274 6.06 -4.14 -16.01
N SER A 275 6.11 -3.60 -14.78
CA SER A 275 6.56 -2.21 -14.55
C SER A 275 8.06 -1.99 -14.82
N THR A 276 8.85 -3.07 -14.93
CA THR A 276 10.26 -3.06 -15.35
C THR A 276 10.42 -2.99 -16.87
N HIS A 277 9.38 -3.27 -17.66
CA HIS A 277 9.43 -3.23 -19.11
C HIS A 277 8.87 -1.92 -19.63
N TRP A 278 9.74 -1.08 -20.19
CA TRP A 278 9.36 0.21 -20.75
C TRP A 278 9.33 0.13 -22.28
N ILE A 279 8.13 0.27 -22.82
CA ILE A 279 7.87 0.14 -24.26
C ILE A 279 7.73 1.53 -24.89
N PHE A 280 8.53 1.76 -25.92
CA PHE A 280 8.56 2.99 -26.69
C PHE A 280 8.26 2.72 -28.17
N GLY A 281 7.41 3.52 -28.80
CA GLY A 281 7.30 3.58 -30.26
C GLY A 281 8.24 4.64 -30.81
N GLY A 282 9.13 4.26 -31.72
CA GLY A 282 10.10 5.17 -32.34
C GLY A 282 10.20 5.03 -33.86
N PRO A 283 11.11 5.78 -34.52
CA PRO A 283 11.20 5.87 -35.99
C PRO A 283 11.51 4.54 -36.69
N LYS A 284 12.20 3.63 -36.00
CA LYS A 284 12.62 2.31 -36.52
C LYS A 284 11.76 1.16 -36.00
N GLY A 285 10.65 1.45 -35.33
CA GLY A 285 9.78 0.46 -34.70
C GLY A 285 9.70 0.60 -33.19
N ALA A 286 9.03 -0.36 -32.55
CA ALA A 286 8.92 -0.38 -31.10
C ALA A 286 10.22 -0.89 -30.44
N ALA A 287 10.60 -0.29 -29.32
CA ALA A 287 11.67 -0.74 -28.45
C ALA A 287 11.07 -1.12 -27.10
N ASP A 288 11.30 -2.36 -26.68
CA ASP A 288 11.01 -2.86 -25.32
C ASP A 288 12.33 -2.95 -24.56
N VAL A 289 12.38 -2.31 -23.41
CA VAL A 289 13.59 -2.20 -22.61
C VAL A 289 13.27 -2.58 -21.19
N GLU A 290 13.93 -3.62 -20.70
CA GLU A 290 13.94 -3.95 -19.28
C GLU A 290 14.87 -2.98 -18.54
N VAL A 291 14.32 -2.25 -17.56
CA VAL A 291 15.06 -1.26 -16.79
C VAL A 291 15.40 -1.77 -15.40
N THR A 292 16.58 -1.39 -14.92
CA THR A 292 17.02 -1.69 -13.55
C THR A 292 16.58 -0.58 -12.60
N SER A 293 16.36 -0.93 -11.33
CA SER A 293 15.85 0.04 -10.37
C SER A 293 16.59 0.08 -9.06
N ALA A 294 16.94 1.29 -8.63
CA ALA A 294 17.41 1.57 -7.26
C ALA A 294 16.26 1.96 -6.33
N PHE A 295 15.09 2.34 -6.87
CA PHE A 295 13.93 2.79 -6.10
C PHE A 295 12.63 2.49 -6.85
N ARG A 296 11.71 1.80 -6.19
CA ARG A 296 10.40 1.43 -6.74
C ARG A 296 9.30 1.97 -5.82
N SER A 297 8.24 2.53 -6.40
CA SER A 297 7.07 2.98 -5.65
C SER A 297 5.83 2.92 -6.53
N ASN A 298 4.70 2.50 -5.97
CA ASN A 298 3.39 2.55 -6.64
C ASN A 298 2.71 3.93 -6.54
N ASN A 299 3.41 4.94 -6.00
CA ASN A 299 2.91 6.30 -5.88
C ASN A 299 3.66 7.25 -6.82
N SER A 300 2.97 7.73 -7.85
CA SER A 300 3.53 8.62 -8.85
C SER A 300 4.12 9.93 -8.30
N LEU A 301 3.61 10.46 -7.18
CA LEU A 301 4.17 11.65 -6.54
C LEU A 301 5.51 11.36 -5.86
N VAL A 302 5.66 10.18 -5.25
CA VAL A 302 6.93 9.73 -4.66
C VAL A 302 7.95 9.48 -5.76
N VAL A 303 7.56 8.84 -6.86
CA VAL A 303 8.41 8.63 -8.04
C VAL A 303 8.88 9.98 -8.63
N ARG A 304 7.96 10.95 -8.78
CA ARG A 304 8.30 12.31 -9.21
C ARG A 304 9.30 12.97 -8.26
N GLN A 305 9.09 12.87 -6.96
CA GLN A 305 9.99 13.48 -5.98
C GLN A 305 11.39 12.84 -6.00
N ALA A 306 11.47 11.52 -6.19
CA ALA A 306 12.74 10.82 -6.34
C ALA A 306 13.48 11.26 -7.62
N ALA A 307 12.75 11.43 -8.74
CA ALA A 307 13.33 11.95 -9.98
C ALA A 307 13.86 13.39 -9.82
N LEU A 308 13.09 14.26 -9.15
CA LEU A 308 13.49 15.64 -8.83
C LEU A 308 14.72 15.70 -7.91
N ALA A 309 14.86 14.74 -7.00
CA ALA A 309 16.03 14.62 -6.13
C ALA A 309 17.24 13.98 -6.82
N GLY A 310 17.14 13.61 -8.11
CA GLY A 310 18.25 13.07 -8.90
C GLY A 310 18.59 11.60 -8.64
N TYR A 311 17.64 10.81 -8.13
CA TYR A 311 17.89 9.38 -7.85
C TYR A 311 17.86 8.48 -9.11
N GLY A 312 17.42 9.00 -10.26
CA GLY A 312 17.33 8.22 -11.49
C GLY A 312 16.39 8.81 -12.54
N ILE A 313 16.23 8.06 -13.62
CA ILE A 313 15.28 8.36 -14.71
C ILE A 313 13.92 7.75 -14.35
N ALA A 314 12.83 8.53 -14.42
CA ALA A 314 11.48 8.03 -14.18
C ALA A 314 10.60 8.14 -15.44
N LEU A 315 9.78 7.13 -15.70
CA LEU A 315 8.74 7.20 -16.74
C LEU A 315 7.45 7.77 -16.14
N LEU A 316 7.17 9.05 -16.37
CA LEU A 316 6.05 9.77 -15.75
C LEU A 316 5.16 10.46 -16.77
N GLY A 317 3.90 10.67 -16.39
CA GLY A 317 2.90 11.32 -17.22
C GLY A 317 3.11 12.83 -17.34
N ASP A 318 2.89 13.40 -18.53
CA ASP A 318 3.18 14.81 -18.81
C ASP A 318 2.40 15.78 -17.90
N ALA A 319 1.15 15.46 -17.57
CA ALA A 319 0.33 16.27 -16.66
C ALA A 319 0.97 16.41 -15.26
N LEU A 320 1.77 15.43 -14.85
CA LEU A 320 2.44 15.40 -13.55
C LEU A 320 3.77 16.16 -13.56
N THR A 321 4.42 16.30 -14.72
CA THR A 321 5.79 16.79 -14.86
C THR A 321 5.91 18.12 -15.60
N ILE A 322 4.87 18.57 -16.31
CA ILE A 322 4.87 19.79 -17.14
C ILE A 322 5.40 21.03 -16.42
N HIS A 323 5.04 21.22 -15.15
CA HIS A 323 5.49 22.37 -14.37
C HIS A 323 6.97 22.29 -14.01
N ASP A 324 7.49 21.09 -13.76
CA ASP A 324 8.91 20.88 -13.45
C ASP A 324 9.77 21.04 -14.67
N ILE A 325 9.28 20.55 -15.82
CA ILE A 325 9.95 20.70 -17.11
C ILE A 325 10.08 22.18 -17.47
N ARG A 326 9.00 22.94 -17.36
CA ARG A 326 9.02 24.40 -17.60
C ARG A 326 9.90 25.17 -16.63
N ALA A 327 10.04 24.67 -15.41
CA ALA A 327 10.91 25.26 -14.40
C ALA A 327 12.38 24.80 -14.50
N GLY A 328 12.72 23.95 -15.48
CA GLY A 328 14.06 23.38 -15.64
C GLY A 328 14.47 22.41 -14.52
N ARG A 329 13.52 21.92 -13.72
CA ARG A 329 13.79 20.97 -12.62
C ARG A 329 13.81 19.52 -13.07
N LEU A 330 13.11 19.23 -14.17
CA LEU A 330 13.16 17.94 -14.86
C LEU A 330 13.38 18.20 -16.35
N TYR A 331 14.11 17.32 -17.01
CA TYR A 331 14.28 17.33 -18.45
C TYR A 331 13.59 16.11 -19.01
N ARG A 332 12.89 16.29 -20.14
CA ARG A 332 12.33 15.19 -20.89
C ARG A 332 13.43 14.56 -21.75
N LEU A 333 13.47 13.25 -21.79
CA LEU A 333 14.48 12.47 -22.51
C LEU A 333 13.82 11.73 -23.69
N LEU A 334 14.64 11.32 -24.66
CA LEU A 334 14.21 10.54 -25.83
C LEU A 334 13.06 11.22 -26.60
N PRO A 335 13.22 12.47 -27.08
CA PRO A 335 12.16 13.25 -27.75
C PRO A 335 11.51 12.54 -28.95
N ASP A 336 12.30 11.76 -29.69
CA ASP A 336 11.86 11.03 -30.89
C ASP A 336 11.06 9.75 -30.57
N TYR A 337 10.95 9.40 -29.29
CA TYR A 337 10.29 8.19 -28.83
C TYR A 337 9.01 8.50 -28.05
N THR A 338 7.99 7.70 -28.29
CA THR A 338 6.68 7.83 -27.65
C THR A 338 6.43 6.66 -26.71
N ALA A 339 6.27 6.93 -25.41
CA ALA A 339 5.86 5.89 -24.47
C ALA A 339 4.35 5.61 -24.57
N ARG A 340 3.92 4.50 -23.97
CA ARG A 340 2.51 4.06 -23.97
C ARG A 340 1.55 5.16 -23.51
N LYS A 341 0.57 5.48 -24.35
CA LYS A 341 -0.53 6.41 -24.03
C LYS A 341 -1.54 5.72 -23.11
N ARG A 342 -2.04 6.44 -22.10
CA ARG A 342 -3.12 5.98 -21.22
C ARG A 342 -4.37 6.81 -21.48
N GLN A 343 -5.53 6.16 -21.54
CA GLN A 343 -6.81 6.85 -21.69
C GLN A 343 -7.28 7.36 -20.32
N ALA A 344 -7.54 8.66 -20.22
CA ALA A 344 -8.22 9.27 -19.08
C ALA A 344 -9.74 9.21 -19.27
N TYR A 345 -10.45 8.88 -18.20
CA TYR A 345 -11.90 8.81 -18.17
C TYR A 345 -12.46 9.75 -17.09
N ILE A 346 -13.58 10.38 -17.38
CA ILE A 346 -14.44 10.99 -16.36
C ILE A 346 -15.57 10.01 -16.04
N VAL A 347 -15.88 9.86 -14.76
CA VAL A 347 -16.94 8.97 -14.27
C VAL A 347 -18.06 9.83 -13.69
N TYR A 348 -19.30 9.61 -14.13
CA TYR A 348 -20.45 10.41 -13.69
C TYR A 348 -21.75 9.59 -13.70
N PRO A 349 -22.77 9.97 -12.90
CA PRO A 349 -23.88 9.08 -12.54
C PRO A 349 -24.74 8.53 -13.68
N SER A 350 -25.08 9.29 -14.74
CA SER A 350 -25.94 8.76 -15.80
C SER A 350 -25.88 9.60 -17.05
N ARG A 351 -26.12 8.96 -18.21
CA ARG A 351 -26.35 9.66 -19.50
C ARG A 351 -27.78 10.21 -19.62
N ARG A 352 -28.75 9.67 -18.87
CA ARG A 352 -30.17 10.04 -18.94
C ARG A 352 -30.47 11.07 -17.86
N HIS A 353 -31.05 12.21 -18.23
CA HIS A 353 -31.37 13.33 -17.33
C HIS A 353 -30.13 13.94 -16.61
N LEU A 354 -28.98 13.98 -17.29
CA LEU A 354 -27.77 14.62 -16.77
C LEU A 354 -28.01 16.11 -16.48
N ALA A 355 -27.78 16.53 -15.24
CA ALA A 355 -27.93 17.93 -14.86
C ALA A 355 -27.06 18.85 -15.74
N GLN A 356 -27.62 20.00 -16.16
CA GLN A 356 -26.95 20.90 -17.09
C GLN A 356 -25.59 21.39 -16.57
N ARG A 357 -25.47 21.64 -15.25
CA ARG A 357 -24.21 21.97 -14.58
C ARG A 357 -23.15 20.87 -14.74
N THR A 358 -23.54 19.60 -14.60
CA THR A 358 -22.62 18.45 -14.75
C THR A 358 -22.18 18.31 -16.20
N ARG A 359 -23.11 18.54 -17.15
CA ARG A 359 -22.79 18.57 -18.58
C ARG A 359 -21.77 19.67 -18.91
N VAL A 360 -21.96 20.88 -18.38
CA VAL A 360 -21.01 21.99 -18.56
C VAL A 360 -19.62 21.63 -18.01
N VAL A 361 -19.54 21.00 -16.84
CA VAL A 361 -18.25 20.55 -16.27
C VAL A 361 -17.61 19.45 -17.12
N ILE A 362 -18.40 18.48 -17.62
CA ILE A 362 -17.88 17.43 -18.51
C ILE A 362 -17.35 18.04 -19.82
N ASP A 363 -18.12 18.95 -20.42
CA ASP A 363 -17.73 19.60 -21.67
C ASP A 363 -16.49 20.50 -21.46
N PHE A 364 -16.40 21.20 -20.32
CA PHE A 364 -15.20 21.93 -19.90
C PHE A 364 -14.01 20.98 -19.75
N MET A 365 -14.14 19.87 -19.04
CA MET A 365 -13.06 18.91 -18.84
C MET A 365 -12.59 18.29 -20.16
N VAL A 366 -13.52 17.93 -21.06
CA VAL A 366 -13.18 17.43 -22.40
C VAL A 366 -12.41 18.48 -23.19
N GLU A 367 -12.83 19.74 -23.12
CA GLU A 367 -12.15 20.83 -23.82
C GLU A 367 -10.78 21.13 -23.21
N GLU A 368 -10.64 21.13 -21.88
CA GLU A 368 -9.35 21.31 -21.21
C GLU A 368 -8.39 20.15 -21.47
N PHE A 369 -8.85 18.91 -21.50
CA PHE A 369 -8.02 17.77 -21.92
C PHE A 369 -7.62 17.87 -23.39
N ARG A 370 -8.50 18.35 -24.27
CA ARG A 370 -8.15 18.62 -25.67
C ARG A 370 -7.13 19.75 -25.80
N ARG A 371 -7.27 20.82 -25.02
CA ARG A 371 -6.29 21.92 -24.93
C ARG A 371 -4.96 21.43 -24.38
N LEU A 372 -4.98 20.62 -23.32
CA LEU A 372 -3.80 19.99 -22.77
C LEU A 372 -3.13 19.11 -23.83
N GLU A 373 -3.85 18.21 -24.51
CA GLU A 373 -3.31 17.41 -25.60
C GLU A 373 -2.72 18.27 -26.72
N THR A 374 -3.37 19.38 -27.08
CA THR A 374 -2.86 20.31 -28.10
C THR A 374 -1.55 20.97 -27.64
N ARG A 375 -1.51 21.47 -26.40
CA ARG A 375 -0.30 22.04 -25.78
C ARG A 375 0.82 21.01 -25.62
N LEU A 376 0.48 19.75 -25.35
CA LEU A 376 1.43 18.66 -25.24
C LEU A 376 1.97 18.22 -26.62
N ARG A 377 1.15 18.30 -27.69
CA ARG A 377 1.52 17.97 -29.07
C ARG A 377 2.33 19.06 -29.78
N ASP A 378 2.06 20.32 -29.45
CA ASP A 378 2.76 21.46 -30.06
C ASP A 378 4.12 21.61 -29.40
N SER A 379 5.12 20.86 -29.89
CA SER A 379 6.50 20.87 -29.41
C SER A 379 7.13 22.27 -29.34
N ARG A 380 6.53 23.27 -30.01
CA ARG A 380 6.93 24.68 -30.03
C ARG A 380 6.48 25.50 -28.81
N GLU A 381 5.45 25.08 -28.06
CA GLU A 381 5.02 25.76 -26.81
C GLU A 381 5.76 25.26 -25.55
N TRP A 382 6.62 24.26 -25.67
CA TRP A 382 7.47 23.78 -24.58
C TRP A 382 8.71 24.63 -24.34
N GLY A 383 8.88 25.69 -25.15
CA GLY A 383 10.05 26.54 -25.16
C GLY A 383 11.17 25.92 -25.99
N GLU A 384 11.54 26.59 -27.09
CA GLU A 384 12.80 26.38 -27.82
C GLU A 384 14.04 26.81 -26.99
N ASN A 385 13.99 26.65 -25.67
CA ASN A 385 15.18 26.83 -24.86
C ASN A 385 15.93 25.50 -24.81
N GLU A 386 17.25 25.56 -24.93
CA GLU A 386 18.19 24.46 -24.62
C GLU A 386 17.96 23.84 -23.22
N SER A 387 17.12 24.46 -22.39
CA SER A 387 16.67 23.97 -21.09
C SER A 387 15.54 22.93 -21.11
N THR A 388 14.97 22.61 -22.28
CA THR A 388 13.82 21.68 -22.36
C THR A 388 14.25 20.26 -22.70
N TRP A 389 15.40 20.12 -23.35
CA TRP A 389 15.95 18.87 -23.87
C TRP A 389 17.47 18.89 -23.72
N LEU A 390 18.05 17.78 -23.27
CA LEU A 390 19.47 17.53 -23.46
C LEU A 390 19.58 16.63 -24.71
N VAL A 391 20.25 17.14 -25.74
CA VAL A 391 20.60 16.38 -26.96
C VAL A 391 21.74 15.43 -26.63
#